data_AF-A0A915JMR1-F1
#
_entry.id   AF-A0A915JMR1-F1
#
_cell.length_a   1.000
_cell.length_b   1.000
_cell.length_c   1.000
_cell.angle_alpha   90.00
_cell.angle_beta   90.00
_cell.angle_gamma   90.00
#
_symmetry.space_group_name_H-M   'P 1'
#
loop_
_entity.id
_entity.type
_entity.pdbx_description
1 polymer ?
#
loop_
_entity_poly.entity_id
_entity_poly.type
_entity_poly.pdbx_seq_one_letter_code
_entity_poly.pdbx_strand_id
1 'polypeptide(L)'
;RVKQIYGNDSQQTIYATSALKALFQGLIEKADKDNDTRVTTEEFVDLMKTCDPKDNHTWYNDYCISMFKLFDVSSDQKLDIAEYADGMQTYGADERTSNEAFRKFAK
;
A
#
# COMPACT_ATOMS: atom_id res chain seq x y z
N ARG A 1 -5.35 -21.15 15.03
CA ARG A 1 -4.15 -20.57 15.69
C ARG A 1 -3.52 -19.49 14.80
N VAL A 2 -4.34 -18.54 14.30
CA VAL A 2 -3.96 -17.58 13.22
C VAL A 2 -3.93 -16.12 13.73
N LYS A 3 -4.54 -15.85 14.91
CA LYS A 3 -4.60 -14.52 15.53
C LYS A 3 -3.29 -14.03 16.19
N GLN A 4 -2.21 -14.80 16.14
CA GLN A 4 -0.91 -14.39 16.72
C GLN A 4 0.05 -13.79 15.68
N ILE A 5 -0.28 -13.85 14.39
CA ILE A 5 0.58 -13.32 13.31
C ILE A 5 0.20 -11.86 12.99
N TYR A 6 -1.08 -11.50 13.17
CA TYR A 6 -1.65 -10.16 12.94
C TYR A 6 -1.79 -9.34 14.22
N GLY A 7 -0.80 -9.41 15.12
CA GLY A 7 -0.75 -8.53 16.27
C GLY A 7 -0.28 -7.13 15.86
N ASN A 8 -0.89 -6.09 16.44
CA ASN A 8 -0.47 -4.69 16.29
C ASN A 8 1.04 -4.46 16.59
N ASP A 9 1.68 -5.43 17.24
CA ASP A 9 3.08 -5.45 17.67
C ASP A 9 3.93 -6.58 17.03
N SER A 10 3.48 -7.21 15.94
CA SER A 10 4.34 -8.18 15.24
C SER A 10 5.56 -7.47 14.63
N GLN A 11 6.70 -8.17 14.52
CA GLN A 11 7.90 -7.60 13.88
C GLN A 11 7.59 -7.09 12.47
N GLN A 12 6.72 -7.79 11.73
CA GLN A 12 6.25 -7.34 10.42
C GLN A 12 5.46 -6.04 10.51
N THR A 13 4.57 -5.88 11.49
CA THR A 13 3.83 -4.61 11.70
C THR A 13 4.77 -3.46 12.03
N ILE A 14 5.81 -3.68 12.83
CA ILE A 14 6.80 -2.65 13.20
C ILE A 14 7.65 -2.24 11.98
N TYR A 15 8.14 -3.21 11.20
CA TYR A 15 8.90 -2.94 9.97
C TYR A 15 8.03 -2.27 8.90
N ALA A 16 6.81 -2.76 8.69
CA ALA A 16 5.85 -2.17 7.78
C ALA A 16 5.52 -0.73 8.20
N THR A 17 5.21 -0.50 9.48
CA THR A 17 4.94 0.84 10.02
C THR A 17 6.13 1.79 9.85
N SER A 18 7.35 1.32 10.05
CA SER A 18 8.55 2.15 9.90
C SER A 18 8.82 2.49 8.43
N ALA A 19 8.66 1.53 7.52
CA ALA A 19 8.79 1.75 6.08
C ALA A 19 7.69 2.68 5.55
N LEU A 20 6.44 2.45 5.97
CA LEU A 20 5.30 3.31 5.66
C LEU A 20 5.48 4.72 6.22
N LYS A 21 6.04 4.89 7.42
CA LYS A 21 6.34 6.23 7.97
C LYS A 21 7.37 6.98 7.14
N ALA A 22 8.46 6.31 6.73
CA ALA A 22 9.47 6.94 5.87
C ALA A 22 8.89 7.33 4.50
N LEU A 23 8.05 6.46 3.92
CA LEU A 23 7.32 6.76 2.70
C LEU A 23 6.32 7.91 2.89
N PHE A 24 5.56 7.90 3.98
CA PHE A 24 4.59 8.94 4.29
C PHE A 24 5.28 10.29 4.54
N GLN A 25 6.49 10.29 5.10
CA GLN A 25 7.30 11.50 5.21
C GLN A 25 7.70 12.04 3.82
N GLY A 26 8.14 11.16 2.92
CA GLY A 26 8.43 11.54 1.53
C GLY A 26 7.19 11.97 0.72
N LEU A 27 6.00 11.52 1.13
CA LEU A 27 4.72 11.98 0.60
C LEU A 27 4.45 13.41 1.07
N ILE A 28 4.53 13.68 2.37
CA ILE A 28 4.32 15.02 2.96
C ILE A 28 5.22 16.02 2.26
N GLU A 29 6.53 15.74 2.14
CA GLU A 29 7.48 16.64 1.46
C GLU A 29 7.11 17.01 0.01
N LYS A 30 6.27 16.20 -0.66
CA LYS A 30 5.87 16.39 -2.06
C LYS A 30 4.43 16.88 -2.24
N ALA A 31 3.52 16.50 -1.35
CA ALA A 31 2.09 16.78 -1.46
C ALA A 31 1.64 17.92 -0.56
N ASP A 32 2.30 18.14 0.58
CA ASP A 32 1.94 19.15 1.57
C ASP A 32 2.25 20.56 1.02
N LYS A 33 1.24 21.19 0.40
CA LYS A 33 1.37 22.50 -0.23
C LYS A 33 1.22 23.62 0.78
N ASP A 34 0.45 23.39 1.85
CA ASP A 34 0.19 24.37 2.89
C ASP A 34 1.12 24.24 4.13
N ASN A 35 2.03 23.27 4.11
CA ASN A 35 3.01 22.93 5.17
C ASN A 35 2.34 22.63 6.51
N ASP A 36 1.13 22.07 6.50
CA ASP A 36 0.39 21.73 7.72
C ASP A 36 0.79 20.36 8.31
N THR A 37 1.80 19.70 7.73
CA THR A 37 2.31 18.35 8.05
C THR A 37 1.28 17.23 7.83
N ARG A 38 0.20 17.54 7.13
CA ARG A 38 -0.85 16.61 6.73
C ARG A 38 -0.95 16.63 5.22
N VAL A 39 -1.64 15.64 4.69
CA VAL A 39 -1.94 15.57 3.26
C VAL A 39 -3.43 15.42 3.16
N THR A 40 -4.09 16.47 2.68
CA THR A 40 -5.52 16.46 2.40
C THR A 40 -5.84 15.54 1.21
N THR A 41 -7.11 15.15 1.07
CA THR A 41 -7.53 14.31 -0.05
C THR A 41 -7.25 15.01 -1.38
N GLU A 42 -7.46 16.33 -1.42
CA GLU A 42 -7.23 17.19 -2.57
C GLU A 42 -5.75 17.26 -2.95
N GLU A 43 -4.86 17.45 -1.98
CA GLU A 43 -3.41 17.44 -2.20
C GLU A 43 -2.90 16.09 -2.67
N PHE A 44 -3.43 15.00 -2.09
CA PHE A 44 -3.11 13.64 -2.52
C PHE A 44 -3.56 13.41 -3.97
N VAL A 45 -4.78 13.81 -4.32
CA VAL A 45 -5.31 13.67 -5.68
C VAL A 45 -4.50 14.50 -6.67
N ASP A 46 -4.08 15.72 -6.29
CA ASP A 46 -3.24 16.55 -7.14
C ASP A 46 -1.83 15.99 -7.33
N LEU A 47 -1.22 15.42 -6.28
CA LEU A 47 0.04 14.70 -6.41
C LEU A 47 -0.11 13.47 -7.31
N MET A 48 -1.20 12.71 -7.16
CA MET A 48 -1.45 11.54 -7.99
C MET A 48 -1.65 11.90 -9.47
N LYS A 49 -2.16 13.09 -9.78
CA LYS A 49 -2.26 13.58 -11.18
C LYS A 49 -0.89 13.94 -11.78
N THR A 50 0.10 14.31 -10.97
CA THR A 50 1.44 14.66 -11.44
C THR A 50 2.38 13.45 -11.49
N CYS A 51 2.08 12.38 -10.75
CA CYS A 51 2.74 11.10 -10.90
C CYS A 51 2.28 10.38 -12.18
N ASP A 52 2.94 10.68 -13.31
CA ASP A 52 2.79 9.88 -14.53
C ASP A 52 3.38 8.47 -14.27
N PRO A 53 2.66 7.37 -14.53
CA PRO A 53 3.18 6.01 -14.41
C PRO A 53 4.42 5.72 -15.26
N LYS A 54 4.67 6.54 -16.29
CA LYS A 54 5.85 6.45 -17.17
C LYS A 54 7.03 7.24 -16.65
N ASP A 55 6.78 8.22 -15.79
CA ASP A 55 7.85 8.97 -15.17
C ASP A 55 8.25 8.20 -13.92
N ASN A 56 9.54 7.87 -13.82
CA ASN A 56 10.08 6.94 -12.82
C ASN A 56 10.15 7.62 -11.45
N HIS A 57 9.01 8.09 -10.95
CA HIS A 57 8.89 8.83 -9.71
C HIS A 57 9.23 7.87 -8.57
N THR A 58 10.46 8.02 -8.05
CA THR A 58 11.07 7.11 -7.08
C THR A 58 10.16 6.83 -5.89
N TRP A 59 9.54 7.88 -5.35
CA TRP A 59 8.60 7.77 -4.24
C TRP A 59 7.37 6.91 -4.55
N TYR A 60 6.77 7.05 -5.73
CA TYR A 60 5.59 6.26 -6.11
C TYR A 60 5.96 4.79 -6.28
N ASN A 61 7.11 4.52 -6.90
CA ASN A 61 7.63 3.16 -7.04
C ASN A 61 7.93 2.53 -5.66
N ASP A 62 8.58 3.27 -4.76
CA ASP A 62 8.87 2.80 -3.40
C ASP A 62 7.56 2.55 -2.61
N TYR A 63 6.54 3.39 -2.80
CA TYR A 63 5.21 3.19 -2.23
C TYR A 63 4.56 1.90 -2.76
N CYS A 64 4.56 1.70 -4.07
CA CYS A 64 4.04 0.48 -4.70
C CYS A 64 4.76 -0.77 -4.20
N ILE A 65 6.10 -0.73 -4.10
CA ILE A 65 6.91 -1.84 -3.58
C ILE A 65 6.57 -2.14 -2.12
N SER A 66 6.42 -1.11 -1.29
CA SER A 66 6.08 -1.28 0.12
C SER A 66 4.66 -1.79 0.32
N MET A 67 3.69 -1.33 -0.48
CA MET A 67 2.36 -1.92 -0.50
C MET A 67 2.43 -3.37 -0.92
N PHE A 68 3.11 -3.70 -2.02
CA PHE A 68 3.26 -5.08 -2.46
C PHE A 68 3.80 -5.99 -1.36
N LYS A 69 4.87 -5.58 -0.66
CA LYS A 69 5.45 -6.32 0.48
C LYS A 69 4.51 -6.43 1.69
N LEU A 70 3.57 -5.51 1.84
CA LEU A 70 2.55 -5.59 2.90
C LEU A 70 1.53 -6.69 2.59
N PHE A 71 1.17 -6.84 1.32
CA PHE A 71 0.22 -7.88 0.87
C PHE A 71 0.90 -9.25 0.67
N ASP A 72 2.17 -9.30 0.29
CA ASP A 72 2.99 -10.53 0.15
C ASP A 72 3.38 -11.07 1.54
N VAL A 73 2.43 -11.72 2.22
CA VAL A 73 2.61 -12.31 3.55
C VAL A 73 3.53 -13.53 3.48
N SER A 74 3.51 -14.27 2.38
CA SER A 74 4.36 -15.44 2.15
C SER A 74 5.83 -15.07 1.89
N SER A 75 6.11 -13.80 1.55
CA SER A 75 7.42 -13.29 1.16
C SER A 75 8.02 -14.04 -0.03
N ASP A 76 7.16 -14.53 -0.93
CA ASP A 76 7.56 -15.28 -2.12
C ASP A 76 7.78 -14.38 -3.34
N GLN A 77 7.66 -13.05 -3.15
CA GLN A 77 7.75 -12.01 -4.16
C GLN A 77 6.65 -12.09 -5.22
N LYS A 78 5.58 -12.82 -4.92
CA LYS A 78 4.35 -12.89 -5.71
C LYS A 78 3.20 -12.49 -4.80
N LEU A 79 2.08 -12.19 -5.43
CA LEU A 79 0.85 -11.94 -4.72
C LEU A 79 -0.17 -12.96 -5.18
N ASP A 80 -0.55 -13.85 -4.29
CA ASP A 80 -1.56 -14.85 -4.58
C ASP A 80 -2.99 -14.34 -4.32
N ILE A 81 -3.97 -15.13 -4.73
CA ILE A 81 -5.39 -14.75 -4.62
C ILE A 81 -5.87 -14.67 -3.17
N ALA A 82 -5.29 -15.48 -2.27
CA ALA A 82 -5.65 -15.48 -0.87
C ALA A 82 -5.07 -14.24 -0.16
N GLU A 83 -3.82 -13.90 -0.44
CA GLU A 83 -3.14 -12.70 0.04
C GLU A 83 -3.82 -11.42 -0.47
N TYR A 84 -4.16 -11.37 -1.76
CA TYR A 84 -4.90 -10.25 -2.34
C TYR A 84 -6.29 -10.12 -1.72
N ALA A 85 -7.05 -11.21 -1.60
CA ALA A 85 -8.39 -11.17 -1.02
C ALA A 85 -8.38 -10.80 0.48
N ASP A 86 -7.43 -11.34 1.26
CA ASP A 86 -7.26 -11.02 2.68
C ASP A 86 -6.97 -9.53 2.87
N GLY A 87 -5.99 -9.01 2.11
CA GLY A 87 -5.67 -7.60 2.17
C GLY A 87 -6.83 -6.71 1.72
N MET A 88 -7.50 -7.02 0.61
CA MET A 88 -8.63 -6.22 0.10
C MET A 88 -9.86 -6.23 1.03
N GLN A 89 -10.08 -7.30 1.81
CA GLN A 89 -11.10 -7.32 2.85
C GLN A 89 -10.84 -6.29 3.95
N THR A 90 -9.58 -6.02 4.30
CA THR A 90 -9.25 -4.97 5.28
C THR A 90 -9.64 -3.56 4.79
N TYR A 91 -9.72 -3.38 3.47
CA TYR A 91 -10.18 -2.15 2.83
C TYR A 91 -11.69 -2.14 2.52
N GLY A 92 -12.43 -3.16 2.97
CA GLY A 92 -13.88 -3.25 2.82
C GLY A 92 -14.37 -3.84 1.49
N ALA A 93 -13.49 -4.40 0.67
CA ALA A 93 -13.90 -5.13 -0.53
C ALA A 93 -14.34 -6.56 -0.17
N ASP A 94 -15.45 -7.01 -0.76
CA ASP A 94 -15.91 -8.38 -0.58
C ASP A 94 -15.08 -9.38 -1.40
N GLU A 95 -15.12 -10.65 -0.99
CA GLU A 95 -14.36 -11.72 -1.60
C GLU A 95 -14.63 -11.89 -3.10
N ARG A 96 -15.88 -11.67 -3.55
CA ARG A 96 -16.24 -11.79 -4.97
C ARG A 96 -15.60 -10.67 -5.79
N THR A 97 -15.69 -9.43 -5.32
CA THR A 97 -15.08 -8.26 -5.96
C THR A 97 -13.56 -8.44 -6.05
N SER A 98 -12.92 -8.90 -4.97
CA SER A 98 -11.48 -9.16 -4.94
C SER A 98 -11.06 -10.26 -5.92
N ASN A 99 -11.80 -11.36 -5.99
CA ASN A 99 -11.53 -12.44 -6.93
C ASN A 99 -11.71 -11.99 -8.40
N GLU A 100 -12.75 -11.22 -8.70
CA GLU A 100 -12.98 -10.68 -10.04
C GLU A 100 -11.90 -9.69 -10.45
N ALA A 101 -11.42 -8.85 -9.53
CA ALA A 101 -10.29 -7.95 -9.75
C ALA A 101 -8.99 -8.72 -9.99
N PHE A 102 -8.64 -9.68 -9.12
CA PHE A 102 -7.42 -10.48 -9.25
C PHE A 102 -7.35 -11.20 -10.60
N ARG A 103 -8.45 -11.77 -11.08
CA ARG A 103 -8.53 -12.42 -12.40
C ARG A 103 -8.27 -11.49 -13.58
N LYS A 104 -8.51 -10.18 -13.43
CA LYS A 104 -8.20 -9.18 -14.47
C LYS A 104 -6.72 -8.82 -14.46
N PHE A 105 -6.08 -8.83 -13.30
CA PHE A 105 -4.64 -8.54 -13.13
C PHE A 105 -3.74 -9.73 -13.44
N ALA A 106 -4.15 -10.94 -13.09
CA ALA A 106 -3.36 -12.17 -13.24
C ALA A 106 -3.38 -12.75 -14.68
N LYS A 107 -3.59 -11.91 -15.69
CA LYS A 107 -3.56 -12.30 -17.11
C LYS A 107 -2.18 -12.16 -17.73
#